data_AF-Q2NJX1-F1
#
_entry.id   AF-Q2NJX1-F1
#
_cell.length_a   1.000
_cell.length_b   1.000
_cell.length_c   1.000
_cell.angle_alpha   90.00
_cell.angle_beta   90.00
_cell.angle_gamma   90.00
#
_symmetry.space_group_name_H-M   'P 1'
#
loop_
_entity.id
_entity.type
_entity.pdbx_description
1 polymer ?
#
loop_
_entity_poly.entity_id
_entity_poly.type
_entity_poly.pdbx_seq_one_letter_code
_entity_poly.pdbx_strand_id
1 'polypeptide(L)'
;MSSFRIGNKHYKIIPFLITTGTLIFFVFGIGGRLVYKYHLETEERRKLQEVDIKAKARELNNVLYNENKKLKKENEYLKSVPYEFIRENGEKEYYNLFTNKLVKKIDNDNNIFEYDKNNGMLLKKTDKYNNIEEYGSHGKMIKKTLSDGVLMEYNPINSKLMKRKNIDNSIEEFDDNEEKFKEIEITSLIK
;
A
#
# COMPACT_ATOMS: atom_id res chain seq x y z
N MET A 1 -44.27 41.05 -70.43
CA MET A 1 -43.31 40.71 -69.36
C MET A 1 -43.93 41.15 -68.05
N SER A 2 -44.32 40.23 -67.18
CA SER A 2 -45.15 40.51 -66.00
C SER A 2 -44.37 41.31 -64.94
N SER A 3 -44.97 42.41 -64.48
CA SER A 3 -44.42 43.35 -63.50
C SER A 3 -45.44 43.59 -62.40
N PHE A 4 -44.97 44.01 -61.23
CA PHE A 4 -45.81 44.29 -60.08
C PHE A 4 -45.27 45.50 -59.32
N ARG A 5 -46.12 46.13 -58.51
CA ARG A 5 -45.82 47.40 -57.85
C ARG A 5 -45.74 47.17 -56.34
N ILE A 6 -44.65 47.64 -55.74
CA ILE A 6 -44.50 47.74 -54.29
C ILE A 6 -44.26 49.22 -53.98
N GLY A 7 -45.17 49.83 -53.24
CA GLY A 7 -45.17 51.27 -52.99
C GLY A 7 -45.19 52.10 -54.29
N ASN A 8 -44.27 53.05 -54.42
CA ASN A 8 -44.14 53.90 -55.61
C ASN A 8 -43.17 53.38 -56.68
N LYS A 9 -42.69 52.13 -56.57
CA LYS A 9 -41.72 51.56 -57.52
C LYS A 9 -42.30 50.36 -58.28
N HIS A 10 -41.99 50.26 -59.56
CA HIS A 10 -42.35 49.14 -60.42
C HIS A 10 -41.20 48.14 -60.51
N TYR A 11 -41.48 46.88 -60.20
CA TYR A 11 -40.50 45.79 -60.24
C TYR A 11 -40.86 44.79 -61.34
N LYS A 12 -39.85 44.33 -62.08
CA LYS A 12 -39.98 43.16 -62.94
C LYS A 12 -39.93 41.90 -62.06
N ILE A 13 -40.85 40.97 -62.29
CA ILE A 13 -41.01 39.77 -61.43
C ILE A 13 -39.72 38.93 -61.37
N ILE A 14 -39.11 38.65 -62.53
CA ILE A 14 -37.95 37.76 -62.62
C ILE A 14 -36.72 38.34 -61.88
N PRO A 15 -36.27 39.58 -62.14
CA PRO A 15 -35.16 40.17 -61.37
C PRO A 15 -35.44 40.26 -59.88
N PHE A 16 -36.68 40.57 -59.49
CA PHE A 16 -37.05 40.67 -58.08
C PHE A 16 -36.94 39.31 -57.37
N LEU A 17 -37.45 38.23 -57.98
CA LEU A 17 -37.34 36.87 -57.45
C LEU A 17 -35.88 36.41 -57.31
N ILE A 18 -35.02 36.74 -58.29
CA ILE A 18 -33.59 36.40 -58.23
C ILE A 18 -32.94 37.13 -57.05
N THR A 19 -33.15 38.45 -56.92
CA THR A 19 -32.54 39.24 -55.83
C THR A 19 -33.01 38.79 -54.44
N THR A 20 -34.30 38.54 -54.27
CA THR A 20 -34.86 38.05 -53.00
C THR A 20 -34.39 36.63 -52.67
N GLY A 21 -34.35 35.73 -53.65
CA GLY A 21 -33.80 34.38 -53.49
C GLY A 21 -32.32 34.39 -53.09
N THR A 22 -31.50 35.24 -53.72
CA THR A 22 -30.09 35.39 -53.31
C THR A 22 -29.97 35.92 -51.87
N LEU A 23 -30.81 36.89 -51.48
CA LEU A 23 -30.77 37.46 -50.13
C LEU A 23 -31.14 36.43 -49.05
N ILE A 24 -32.18 35.63 -49.30
CA ILE A 24 -32.60 34.52 -48.44
C ILE A 24 -31.49 33.48 -48.33
N PHE A 25 -30.84 33.13 -49.45
CA PHE A 25 -29.72 32.18 -49.45
C PHE A 25 -28.51 32.70 -48.64
N PHE A 26 -28.17 33.98 -48.75
CA PHE A 26 -27.10 34.57 -47.93
C PHE A 26 -27.45 34.58 -46.44
N VAL A 27 -28.69 34.95 -46.08
CA VAL A 27 -29.12 35.03 -44.68
C VAL A 27 -29.24 33.66 -44.03
N PHE A 28 -29.94 32.71 -44.66
CA PHE A 28 -30.20 31.40 -44.05
C PHE A 28 -29.13 30.35 -44.39
N GLY A 29 -28.57 30.38 -45.60
CA GLY A 29 -27.53 29.45 -46.02
C GLY A 29 -26.19 29.78 -45.36
N ILE A 30 -25.68 30.99 -45.57
CA ILE A 30 -24.38 31.39 -45.03
C ILE A 30 -24.52 31.85 -43.57
N GLY A 31 -25.44 32.78 -43.28
CA GLY A 31 -25.66 33.28 -41.93
C GLY A 31 -26.15 32.20 -40.96
N GLY A 32 -27.15 31.42 -41.35
CA GLY A 32 -27.70 30.33 -40.53
C GLY A 32 -26.67 29.25 -40.19
N ARG A 33 -25.83 28.84 -41.15
CA ARG A 33 -24.77 27.85 -40.92
C ARG A 33 -23.70 28.35 -39.93
N LEU A 34 -23.32 29.62 -40.03
CA LEU A 34 -22.38 30.24 -39.09
C LEU A 34 -22.97 30.26 -37.68
N VAL A 35 -24.21 30.76 -37.52
CA VAL A 35 -24.89 30.82 -36.21
C VAL A 35 -25.03 29.43 -35.58
N TYR A 36 -25.40 28.42 -36.38
CA TYR A 36 -25.49 27.05 -35.89
C TYR A 36 -24.14 26.50 -35.39
N LYS A 37 -23.06 26.74 -36.16
CA LYS A 37 -21.71 26.34 -35.75
C LYS A 37 -21.28 27.05 -34.46
N TYR A 38 -21.53 28.35 -34.36
CA TYR A 38 -21.26 29.12 -33.14
C TYR A 38 -22.06 28.61 -31.95
N HIS A 39 -23.33 28.22 -32.14
CA HIS A 39 -24.15 27.68 -31.06
C HIS A 39 -23.59 26.34 -30.56
N LEU A 40 -23.22 25.42 -31.45
CA LEU A 40 -22.61 24.14 -31.08
C LEU A 40 -21.30 24.34 -30.31
N GLU A 41 -20.39 25.18 -30.82
CA GLU A 41 -19.13 25.51 -30.13
C GLU A 41 -19.36 26.14 -28.76
N THR A 42 -20.42 26.95 -28.61
CA THR A 42 -20.79 27.58 -27.34
C THR A 42 -21.32 26.56 -26.33
N GLU A 43 -22.15 25.60 -26.76
CA GLU A 43 -22.62 24.52 -25.90
C GLU A 43 -21.50 23.60 -25.45
N GLU A 44 -20.56 23.27 -26.34
CA GLU A 44 -19.37 22.48 -25.99
C GLU A 44 -18.51 23.19 -24.95
N ARG A 45 -18.28 24.50 -25.10
CA ARG A 45 -17.58 25.32 -24.09
C ARG A 45 -18.33 25.38 -22.76
N ARG A 46 -19.66 25.48 -22.79
CA ARG A 46 -20.48 25.49 -21.56
C ARG A 46 -20.36 24.17 -20.81
N LYS A 47 -20.45 23.04 -21.52
CA LYS A 47 -20.21 21.70 -20.95
C LYS A 47 -18.81 21.59 -20.36
N LEU A 48 -17.79 22.18 -20.99
CA LEU A 48 -16.42 22.17 -20.47
C LEU A 48 -16.24 23.05 -19.22
N GLN A 49 -16.94 24.19 -19.15
CA GLN A 49 -16.93 25.10 -17.99
C GLN A 49 -17.72 24.56 -16.79
N GLU A 50 -18.78 23.79 -17.04
CA GLU A 50 -19.59 23.12 -16.00
C GLU A 50 -18.82 21.98 -15.32
N VAL A 51 -17.76 21.46 -15.96
CA VAL A 51 -16.90 20.45 -15.34
C VAL A 51 -16.01 21.11 -14.30
N ASP A 52 -16.23 20.79 -13.03
CA ASP A 52 -15.27 21.11 -11.96
C ASP A 52 -14.00 20.26 -12.15
N ILE A 53 -13.06 20.81 -12.90
CA ILE A 53 -11.76 20.21 -13.18
C ILE A 53 -11.03 19.88 -11.87
N LYS A 54 -11.22 20.68 -10.82
CA LYS A 54 -10.58 20.47 -9.52
C LYS A 54 -11.17 19.26 -8.81
N ALA A 55 -12.49 19.08 -8.87
CA ALA A 55 -13.15 17.88 -8.33
C ALA A 55 -12.70 16.61 -9.07
N LYS A 56 -12.70 16.62 -10.42
CA LYS A 56 -12.21 15.48 -11.21
C LYS A 56 -10.73 15.18 -10.98
N ALA A 57 -9.89 16.20 -10.87
CA ALA A 57 -8.47 16.03 -10.57
C ALA A 57 -8.26 15.43 -9.17
N ARG A 58 -9.05 15.85 -8.18
CA ARG A 58 -9.03 15.25 -6.83
C ARG A 58 -9.46 13.79 -6.83
N GLU A 59 -10.53 13.47 -7.56
CA GLU A 59 -11.01 12.10 -7.69
C GLU A 59 -9.93 11.20 -8.31
N LEU A 60 -9.34 11.63 -9.44
CA LEU A 60 -8.26 10.90 -10.09
C LEU A 60 -7.03 10.74 -9.18
N ASN A 61 -6.66 11.80 -8.45
CA ASN A 61 -5.54 11.75 -7.52
C ASN A 61 -5.80 10.80 -6.35
N ASN A 62 -7.04 10.74 -5.84
CA ASN A 62 -7.43 9.79 -4.80
C ASN A 62 -7.35 8.34 -5.30
N VAL A 63 -7.76 8.08 -6.55
CA VAL A 63 -7.63 6.76 -7.18
C VAL A 63 -6.15 6.36 -7.27
N LEU A 64 -5.31 7.22 -7.85
CA LEU A 64 -3.88 6.99 -7.97
C LEU A 64 -3.20 6.80 -6.60
N TYR A 65 -3.60 7.58 -5.59
CA TYR A 65 -3.07 7.44 -4.23
C TYR A 65 -3.39 6.07 -3.64
N ASN A 66 -4.63 5.61 -3.79
CA ASN A 66 -5.07 4.31 -3.29
C ASN A 66 -4.38 3.16 -4.02
N GLU A 67 -4.20 3.26 -5.34
CA GLU A 67 -3.48 2.28 -6.14
C GLU A 67 -2.00 2.20 -5.76
N ASN A 68 -1.33 3.35 -5.63
CA ASN A 68 0.05 3.41 -5.15
C ASN A 68 0.20 2.80 -3.75
N LYS A 69 -0.78 3.00 -2.87
CA LYS A 69 -0.79 2.38 -1.53
C LYS A 69 -0.91 0.85 -1.62
N LYS A 70 -1.71 0.32 -2.55
CA LYS A 70 -1.81 -1.13 -2.80
C LYS A 70 -0.50 -1.69 -3.34
N LEU A 71 0.06 -1.07 -4.38
CA LEU A 71 1.33 -1.51 -5.00
C LEU A 71 2.51 -1.47 -4.03
N LYS A 72 2.56 -0.47 -3.12
CA LYS A 72 3.58 -0.44 -2.05
C LYS A 72 3.47 -1.65 -1.13
N LYS A 73 2.25 -1.98 -0.67
CA LYS A 73 2.02 -3.15 0.18
C LYS A 73 2.39 -4.45 -0.53
N GLU A 74 2.03 -4.58 -1.80
CA GLU A 74 2.36 -5.75 -2.62
C GLU A 74 3.87 -5.90 -2.81
N ASN A 75 4.58 -4.81 -3.11
CA ASN A 75 6.03 -4.81 -3.19
C ASN A 75 6.69 -5.18 -1.86
N GLU A 76 6.19 -4.69 -0.73
CA GLU A 76 6.69 -5.06 0.60
C GLU A 76 6.47 -6.54 0.90
N TYR A 77 5.30 -7.09 0.53
CA TYR A 77 5.00 -8.51 0.63
C TYR A 77 5.93 -9.35 -0.24
N LEU A 78 6.06 -9.03 -1.53
CA LEU A 78 6.93 -9.79 -2.44
C LEU A 78 8.39 -9.77 -1.99
N LYS A 79 8.86 -8.64 -1.43
CA LYS A 79 10.21 -8.54 -0.86
C LYS A 79 10.40 -9.33 0.43
N SER A 80 9.32 -9.70 1.12
CA SER A 80 9.40 -10.49 2.35
C SER A 80 9.25 -11.99 2.14
N VAL A 81 8.64 -12.43 1.02
CA VAL A 81 8.45 -13.85 0.71
C VAL A 81 9.80 -14.52 0.42
N PRO A 82 10.18 -15.55 1.21
CA PRO A 82 11.38 -16.32 0.92
C PRO A 82 11.08 -17.52 0.01
N TYR A 83 12.12 -18.06 -0.63
CA TYR A 83 12.07 -19.32 -1.36
C TYR A 83 12.70 -20.45 -0.53
N GLU A 84 12.16 -21.67 -0.66
CA GLU A 84 12.64 -22.86 0.03
C GLU A 84 13.77 -23.53 -0.77
N PHE A 85 14.80 -23.98 -0.05
CA PHE A 85 15.92 -24.76 -0.56
C PHE A 85 16.12 -25.98 0.34
N ILE A 86 15.97 -27.18 -0.24
CA ILE A 86 16.16 -28.44 0.47
C ILE A 86 17.59 -28.90 0.24
N ARG A 87 18.38 -28.99 1.31
CA ARG A 87 19.76 -29.48 1.28
C ARG A 87 19.78 -31.00 1.11
N GLU A 88 20.90 -31.53 0.62
CA GLU A 88 21.10 -32.99 0.45
C GLU A 88 20.98 -33.77 1.77
N ASN A 89 21.30 -33.12 2.89
CA ASN A 89 21.21 -33.69 4.23
C ASN A 89 19.78 -33.68 4.82
N GLY A 90 18.78 -33.18 4.09
CA GLY A 90 17.38 -33.08 4.53
C GLY A 90 17.00 -31.75 5.20
N GLU A 91 17.96 -30.88 5.50
CA GLU A 91 17.69 -29.57 6.10
C GLU A 91 16.95 -28.67 5.11
N LYS A 92 16.03 -27.85 5.64
CA LYS A 92 15.28 -26.87 4.85
C LYS A 92 15.77 -25.47 5.17
N GLU A 93 16.20 -24.75 4.16
CA GLU A 93 16.65 -23.37 4.25
C GLU A 93 15.72 -22.47 3.45
N TYR A 94 15.44 -21.29 3.97
CA TYR A 94 14.60 -20.30 3.33
C TYR A 94 15.40 -19.04 3.12
N TYR A 95 15.48 -18.58 1.88
CA TYR A 95 16.28 -17.44 1.49
C TYR A 95 15.40 -16.31 0.98
N ASN A 96 15.78 -15.07 1.31
CA ASN A 96 15.16 -13.90 0.70
C ASN A 96 15.55 -13.80 -0.78
N LEU A 97 14.57 -13.64 -1.67
CA LEU A 97 14.80 -13.59 -3.12
C LEU A 97 15.68 -12.40 -3.57
N PHE A 98 15.61 -11.28 -2.85
CA PHE A 98 16.28 -10.04 -3.25
C PHE A 98 17.64 -9.86 -2.57
N THR A 99 17.76 -10.22 -1.30
CA THR A 99 19.01 -10.08 -0.54
C THR A 99 19.87 -11.33 -0.59
N ASN A 100 19.33 -12.48 -1.05
CA ASN A 100 19.95 -13.80 -0.99
C ASN A 100 20.43 -14.21 0.40
N LYS A 101 19.86 -13.60 1.45
CA LYS A 101 20.19 -13.93 2.84
C LYS A 101 19.26 -15.02 3.36
N LEU A 102 19.83 -15.90 4.19
CA LEU A 102 19.07 -16.90 4.93
C LEU A 102 18.13 -16.17 5.90
N VAL A 103 16.84 -16.50 5.87
CA VAL A 103 15.82 -15.92 6.75
C VAL A 103 15.22 -16.95 7.69
N LYS A 104 15.23 -18.22 7.31
CA LYS A 104 14.77 -19.31 8.16
C LYS A 104 15.54 -20.59 7.82
N LYS A 105 15.87 -21.39 8.83
CA LYS A 105 16.41 -22.73 8.67
C LYS A 105 15.62 -23.70 9.55
N ILE A 106 15.35 -24.89 9.05
CA ILE A 106 14.81 -26.02 9.80
C ILE A 106 15.84 -27.14 9.69
N ASP A 107 16.42 -27.52 10.82
CA ASP A 107 17.38 -28.62 10.86
C ASP A 107 16.68 -29.99 10.93
N ASN A 108 17.47 -31.05 10.91
CA ASN A 108 16.97 -32.43 10.97
C ASN A 108 16.33 -32.80 12.32
N ASP A 109 16.64 -32.06 13.38
CA ASP A 109 16.03 -32.22 14.70
C ASP A 109 14.71 -31.45 14.83
N ASN A 110 14.23 -30.83 13.75
CA ASN A 110 13.07 -29.92 13.70
C ASN A 110 13.25 -28.65 14.54
N ASN A 111 14.49 -28.24 14.83
CA ASN A 111 14.72 -26.91 15.37
C ASN A 111 14.56 -25.88 14.25
N ILE A 112 13.84 -24.81 14.57
CA ILE A 112 13.56 -23.70 13.67
C ILE A 112 14.45 -22.53 14.07
N PHE A 113 15.22 -22.02 13.12
CA PHE A 113 16.03 -20.82 13.27
C PHE A 113 15.44 -19.74 12.38
N GLU A 114 15.22 -18.55 12.93
CA GLU A 114 14.73 -17.37 12.23
C GLU A 114 15.80 -16.28 12.26
N TYR A 115 16.09 -15.71 11.09
CA TYR A 115 17.16 -14.74 10.89
C TYR A 115 16.60 -13.41 10.36
N ASP A 116 17.32 -12.34 10.63
CA ASP A 116 17.01 -11.02 10.10
C ASP A 116 17.22 -10.97 8.58
N LYS A 117 16.19 -10.51 7.87
CA LYS A 117 16.15 -10.43 6.40
C LYS A 117 17.21 -9.51 5.77
N ASN A 118 17.69 -8.53 6.51
CA ASN A 118 18.59 -7.49 6.00
C ASN A 118 20.05 -7.79 6.32
N ASN A 119 20.36 -8.25 7.55
CA ASN A 119 21.73 -8.49 7.99
C ASN A 119 22.10 -9.98 8.07
N GLY A 120 21.13 -10.90 8.20
CA GLY A 120 21.36 -12.34 8.32
C GLY A 120 21.67 -12.82 9.74
N MET A 121 21.48 -11.98 10.75
CA MET A 121 21.71 -12.35 12.16
C MET A 121 20.58 -13.22 12.69
N LEU A 122 20.92 -14.19 13.54
CA LEU A 122 19.93 -15.02 14.23
C LEU A 122 19.09 -14.13 15.15
N LEU A 123 17.77 -14.20 15.01
CA LEU A 123 16.80 -13.46 15.83
C LEU A 123 16.12 -14.39 16.83
N LYS A 124 15.78 -15.60 16.38
CA LYS A 124 15.01 -16.53 17.18
C LYS A 124 15.40 -17.96 16.84
N LYS A 125 15.44 -18.81 17.85
CA LYS A 125 15.54 -20.26 17.72
C LYS A 125 14.35 -20.87 18.46
N THR A 126 13.71 -21.85 17.86
CA THR A 126 12.67 -22.67 18.50
C THR A 126 13.11 -24.11 18.39
N ASP A 127 13.28 -24.77 19.53
CA ASP A 127 13.67 -26.18 19.53
C ASP A 127 12.46 -27.10 19.33
N LYS A 128 12.71 -28.40 19.18
CA LYS A 128 11.66 -29.43 19.04
C LYS A 128 10.70 -29.53 20.24
N TYR A 129 11.09 -29.00 21.39
CA TYR A 129 10.27 -28.99 22.61
C TYR A 129 9.47 -27.70 22.75
N ASN A 130 9.50 -26.81 21.74
CA ASN A 130 8.89 -25.48 21.75
C ASN A 130 9.52 -24.52 22.77
N ASN A 131 10.76 -24.75 23.20
CA ASN A 131 11.52 -23.73 23.89
C ASN A 131 11.99 -22.69 22.86
N ILE A 132 11.79 -21.42 23.19
CA ILE A 132 12.10 -20.29 22.33
C ILE A 132 13.30 -19.55 22.92
N GLU A 133 14.33 -19.34 22.11
CA GLU A 133 15.48 -18.49 22.44
C GLU A 133 15.45 -17.28 21.50
N GLU A 134 15.40 -16.07 22.04
CA GLU A 134 15.43 -14.81 21.29
C GLU A 134 16.80 -14.14 21.46
N TYR A 135 17.32 -13.60 20.37
CA TYR A 135 18.65 -13.01 20.29
C TYR A 135 18.56 -11.52 19.94
N GLY A 136 19.39 -10.72 20.60
CA GLY A 136 19.48 -9.28 20.32
C GLY A 136 20.34 -8.98 19.09
N SER A 137 20.39 -7.70 18.72
CA SER A 137 21.20 -7.20 17.59
C SER A 137 22.71 -7.37 17.76
N HIS A 138 23.17 -7.72 18.96
CA HIS A 138 24.56 -8.06 19.29
C HIS A 138 24.84 -9.58 19.17
N GLY A 139 23.86 -10.37 18.71
CA GLY A 139 23.99 -11.82 18.50
C GLY A 139 24.02 -12.65 19.79
N LYS A 140 23.73 -12.05 20.95
CA LYS A 140 23.62 -12.78 22.23
C LYS A 140 22.15 -12.99 22.59
N MET A 141 21.88 -14.07 23.29
CA MET A 141 20.55 -14.38 23.82
C MET A 141 20.13 -13.27 24.78
N ILE A 142 18.93 -12.75 24.58
CA ILE A 142 18.31 -11.74 25.45
C ILE A 142 17.15 -12.32 26.24
N LYS A 143 16.56 -13.42 25.73
CA LYS A 143 15.38 -14.01 26.33
C LYS A 143 15.26 -15.48 25.97
N LYS A 144 14.76 -16.27 26.90
CA LYS A 144 14.39 -17.67 26.71
C LYS A 144 13.01 -17.91 27.29
N THR A 145 12.16 -18.59 26.54
CA THR A 145 10.84 -19.03 27.01
C THR A 145 10.81 -20.55 26.91
N LEU A 146 10.63 -21.20 28.04
CA LEU A 146 10.49 -22.64 28.10
C LEU A 146 9.07 -23.06 27.72
N SER A 147 8.91 -24.32 27.33
CA SER A 147 7.63 -24.91 26.94
C SER A 147 6.58 -24.89 28.05
N ASP A 148 7.01 -24.85 29.32
CA ASP A 148 6.15 -24.75 30.50
C ASP A 148 5.68 -23.32 30.81
N GLY A 149 6.12 -22.33 30.03
CA GLY A 149 5.78 -20.93 30.20
C GLY A 149 6.74 -20.13 31.08
N VAL A 150 7.78 -20.75 31.63
CA VAL A 150 8.85 -20.02 32.34
C VAL A 150 9.59 -19.13 31.35
N LEU A 151 9.77 -17.86 31.72
CA LEU A 151 10.42 -16.86 30.89
C LEU A 151 11.66 -16.32 31.60
N MET A 152 12.79 -16.34 30.92
CA MET A 152 14.09 -15.91 31.41
C MET A 152 14.61 -14.77 30.54
N GLU A 153 15.09 -13.70 31.16
CA GLU A 153 15.71 -12.56 30.49
C GLU A 153 17.18 -12.48 30.87
N TYR A 154 18.03 -12.20 29.88
CA TYR A 154 19.48 -12.23 30.02
C TYR A 154 20.09 -10.88 29.70
N ASN A 155 21.19 -10.58 30.40
CA ASN A 155 21.95 -9.38 30.15
C ASN A 155 22.70 -9.52 28.81
N PRO A 156 22.50 -8.62 27.83
CA PRO A 156 23.13 -8.69 26.52
C PRO A 156 24.66 -8.49 26.56
N ILE A 157 25.21 -7.96 27.65
CA ILE A 157 26.64 -7.66 27.80
C ILE A 157 27.39 -8.86 28.35
N ASN A 158 26.92 -9.48 29.42
CA ASN A 158 27.62 -10.58 30.11
C ASN A 158 26.92 -11.95 30.00
N SER A 159 25.76 -12.02 29.33
CA SER A 159 24.96 -13.25 29.12
C SER A 159 24.43 -13.89 30.41
N LYS A 160 24.46 -13.17 31.53
CA LYS A 160 23.95 -13.66 32.81
C LYS A 160 22.44 -13.49 32.92
N LEU A 161 21.79 -14.39 33.63
CA LEU A 161 20.36 -14.28 33.93
C LEU A 161 20.11 -13.00 34.75
N MET A 162 19.17 -12.17 34.30
CA MET A 162 18.75 -10.96 35.03
C MET A 162 17.42 -11.16 35.73
N LYS A 163 16.51 -11.89 35.07
CA LYS A 163 15.14 -12.03 35.51
C LYS A 163 14.57 -13.36 35.09
N ARG A 164 13.79 -13.97 35.97
CA ARG A 164 12.96 -15.14 35.66
C ARG A 164 11.53 -14.84 36.08
N LYS A 165 10.60 -15.12 35.18
CA LYS A 165 9.17 -15.19 35.47
C LYS A 165 8.77 -16.66 35.48
N ASN A 166 8.34 -17.15 36.63
CA ASN A 166 7.92 -18.52 36.82
C ASN A 166 6.46 -18.72 36.39
N ILE A 167 6.04 -20.00 36.35
CA ILE A 167 4.69 -20.39 35.94
C ILE A 167 3.58 -19.86 36.87
N ASP A 168 3.90 -19.65 38.13
CA ASP A 168 3.03 -19.07 39.16
C ASP A 168 2.98 -17.53 39.10
N ASN A 169 3.57 -16.92 38.06
CA ASN A 169 3.77 -15.49 37.90
C ASN A 169 4.68 -14.84 38.95
N SER A 170 5.39 -15.61 39.79
CA SER A 170 6.47 -15.06 40.60
C SER A 170 7.60 -14.54 39.70
N ILE A 171 8.21 -13.45 40.12
CA ILE A 171 9.32 -12.81 39.42
C ILE A 171 10.54 -12.85 40.32
N GLU A 172 11.60 -13.51 39.84
CA GLU A 172 12.93 -13.53 40.46
C GLU A 172 13.85 -12.57 39.70
N GLU A 173 14.59 -11.74 40.42
CA GLU A 173 15.66 -10.88 39.87
C GLU A 173 17.02 -11.35 40.40
N PHE A 174 18.02 -11.33 39.53
CA PHE A 174 19.35 -11.88 39.75
C PHE A 174 20.42 -10.81 39.57
N ASP A 175 21.46 -10.87 40.40
CA ASP A 175 22.57 -9.94 40.34
C ASP A 175 23.60 -10.33 39.28
N ASP A 176 24.69 -9.57 39.18
CA ASP A 176 25.77 -9.87 38.25
C ASP A 176 26.53 -11.17 38.58
N ASN A 177 26.26 -11.88 39.68
CA ASN A 177 26.80 -13.20 40.01
C ASN A 177 25.78 -14.33 39.81
N GLU A 178 24.61 -14.01 39.24
CA GLU A 178 23.45 -14.92 39.13
C GLU A 178 22.88 -15.35 40.50
N GLU A 179 23.15 -14.59 41.56
CA GLU A 179 22.53 -14.77 42.85
C GLU A 179 21.18 -14.05 42.88
N LYS A 180 20.13 -14.78 43.28
CA LYS A 180 18.78 -14.22 43.43
C LYS A 180 18.81 -13.20 44.58
N PHE A 181 18.56 -11.93 44.25
CA PHE A 181 18.53 -10.86 45.25
C PHE A 181 17.10 -10.37 45.56
N LYS A 182 16.12 -10.75 44.73
CA LYS A 182 14.73 -10.31 44.91
C LYS A 182 13.74 -11.32 44.34
N GLU A 183 12.61 -11.42 45.02
CA GLU A 183 11.45 -12.19 44.59
C GLU A 183 10.18 -11.36 44.78
N ILE A 184 9.31 -11.37 43.78
CA ILE A 184 8.00 -10.73 43.82
C ILE A 184 6.96 -11.79 43.53
N GLU A 185 6.16 -12.13 44.54
CA GLU A 185 4.98 -12.97 44.36
C GLU A 185 3.82 -12.11 43.85
N ILE A 186 3.37 -12.35 42.62
CA ILE A 186 2.15 -11.72 42.11
C ILE A 186 0.99 -12.64 42.50
N THR A 187 0.49 -12.47 43.72
CA THR A 187 -0.80 -13.06 44.08
C THR A 187 -1.89 -12.34 43.30
N SER A 188 -2.47 -13.00 42.30
CA SER A 188 -3.80 -12.63 41.83
C SER A 188 -4.77 -12.87 42.99
N LEU A 189 -5.07 -11.84 43.77
CA LEU A 189 -6.25 -11.79 44.62
C LEU A 189 -7.46 -11.91 43.70
N ILE A 190 -7.86 -13.15 43.41
CA ILE A 190 -9.18 -13.47 42.87
C ILE A 190 -10.14 -13.08 43.99
N LYS A 191 -10.77 -11.91 43.83
CA LYS A 191 -11.98 -11.53 44.55
C LYS A 191 -13.19 -12.12 43.84
#